data_AF-A0A4S2LWH1-F1
#
_entry.id   AF-A0A4S2LWH1-F1
#
_cell.length_a   1.000
_cell.length_b   1.000
_cell.length_c   1.000
_cell.angle_alpha   90.00
_cell.angle_beta   90.00
_cell.angle_gamma   90.00
#
_symmetry.space_group_name_H-M   'P 1'
#
loop_
_entity.id
_entity.type
_entity.pdbx_description
1 polymer ?
#
loop_
_entity_poly.entity_id
_entity_poly.type
_entity_poly.pdbx_seq_one_letter_code
_entity_poly.pdbx_strand_id
1 'polypeptide(L)'
;MEAFHSLFLRNFPLRSFMSSETESKRKRYSPCVPEPGLGNVPETVINWTTDNFSSCPIVLPSECTGGKNEQQTNDLIDTLCLDWYQTASSSGLRLSENMILQAAVRIAAEHGFENFQASQEWLNDFLSRNQISIKGFSAMNSGPNLSADGSVWHPSHPHLSPPPSGTLLHQGAEARLYSTTLYTSSTPRKCIVKERFVKTYRHPTLDSNLSAQRIRAEVRLLVHCRKLGLDVPAVLQVDVPSRRIWLGLIGPDALTLHDWFKKLAADCLDTPTTPAGDSSPNLKHYAGVRLKHLTSALGRLLSRLHANHVVHGDLTLANILVHKATEEELTGSAEPRLAIIDFGLSSAVSHSAIQRLPEEKAVDLYVFERALINAIDMNLLSAVGKDFPQFSSPEKLMTAILDAYLEHYASQATPLRYESNENGKRCGVDSEAVLQAEGRTNILKLDEVRLRGRKRLMVG
;
A
#
# COMPACT_ATOMS: atom_id res chain seq x y z
N MET A 1 -21.94 -18.08 -2.59
CA MET A 1 -22.63 -18.53 -1.36
C MET A 1 -22.37 -20.02 -1.23
N GLU A 2 -22.09 -20.50 -0.02
CA GLU A 2 -21.62 -21.85 0.35
C GLU A 2 -20.16 -22.20 0.04
N ALA A 3 -19.21 -21.61 0.77
CA ALA A 3 -17.89 -22.21 1.09
C ALA A 3 -17.06 -21.37 2.09
N PHE A 4 -17.66 -20.69 3.07
CA PHE A 4 -16.89 -19.87 4.03
C PHE A 4 -17.37 -19.92 5.49
N HIS A 5 -18.19 -20.91 5.87
CA HIS A 5 -18.80 -20.92 7.21
C HIS A 5 -18.71 -22.24 7.98
N SER A 6 -17.77 -23.14 7.67
CA SER A 6 -17.59 -24.38 8.42
C SER A 6 -16.13 -24.80 8.49
N LEU A 7 -15.39 -24.26 9.47
CA LEU A 7 -14.11 -24.84 9.93
C LEU A 7 -13.76 -24.43 11.37
N PHE A 8 -14.77 -24.13 12.19
CA PHE A 8 -14.62 -24.07 13.63
C PHE A 8 -15.70 -24.95 14.26
N LEU A 9 -15.26 -25.94 15.06
CA LEU A 9 -16.03 -26.88 15.89
C LEU A 9 -16.45 -28.21 15.22
N ARG A 10 -15.66 -29.29 15.40
CA ARG A 10 -15.97 -30.45 16.27
C ARG A 10 -15.09 -31.72 16.02
N ASN A 11 -14.58 -32.23 17.15
CA ASN A 11 -14.38 -33.62 17.59
C ASN A 11 -13.25 -34.52 17.03
N PHE A 12 -12.32 -34.96 17.91
CA PHE A 12 -12.08 -36.35 18.40
C PHE A 12 -10.72 -36.45 19.16
N PRO A 13 -10.40 -37.51 19.93
CA PRO A 13 -10.83 -37.87 21.28
C PRO A 13 -9.73 -37.72 22.38
N LEU A 14 -10.17 -37.86 23.63
CA LEU A 14 -9.42 -37.82 24.89
C LEU A 14 -8.21 -38.77 24.96
N ARG A 15 -7.07 -38.25 25.43
CA ARG A 15 -6.08 -39.02 26.20
C ARG A 15 -5.65 -38.21 27.43
N SER A 16 -5.94 -38.80 28.59
CA SER A 16 -5.58 -38.34 29.93
C SER A 16 -4.07 -38.31 30.13
N PHE A 17 -3.53 -37.24 30.70
CA PHE A 17 -2.36 -37.32 31.58
C PHE A 17 -2.45 -36.30 32.72
N MET A 18 -2.20 -36.80 33.92
CA MET A 18 -2.28 -36.15 35.23
C MET A 18 -1.07 -35.23 35.52
N SER A 19 -1.22 -34.45 36.59
CA SER A 19 -0.23 -33.75 37.42
C SER A 19 0.19 -32.35 36.95
N SER A 20 0.34 -31.35 37.80
CA SER A 20 0.13 -31.21 39.24
C SER A 20 0.03 -29.71 39.55
N GLU A 21 -0.79 -29.38 40.54
CA GLU A 21 -0.99 -28.05 41.12
C GLU A 21 0.32 -27.34 41.52
N THR A 22 0.31 -26.01 41.45
CA THR A 22 0.75 -25.15 42.57
C THR A 22 0.26 -23.72 42.35
N GLU A 23 -0.74 -23.33 43.14
CA GLU A 23 -1.11 -21.95 43.44
C GLU A 23 0.04 -21.20 44.13
N SER A 24 0.25 -19.92 43.79
CA SER A 24 0.04 -18.86 44.79
C SER A 24 0.34 -17.43 44.31
N LYS A 25 -0.56 -16.54 44.77
CA LYS A 25 -0.34 -15.15 45.22
C LYS A 25 -0.37 -14.02 44.18
N ARG A 26 -1.61 -13.54 44.02
CA ARG A 26 -1.99 -12.13 43.79
C ARG A 26 -1.28 -11.17 44.75
N LYS A 27 -0.84 -10.02 44.24
CA LYS A 27 -0.86 -8.74 44.96
C LYS A 27 -1.46 -7.64 44.08
N ARG A 28 -2.48 -6.98 44.63
CA ARG A 28 -3.16 -5.78 44.11
C ARG A 28 -2.31 -4.54 44.45
N TYR A 29 -2.30 -3.56 43.56
CA TYR A 29 -2.19 -2.14 43.92
C TYR A 29 -3.16 -1.34 43.04
N SER A 30 -3.97 -0.51 43.70
CA SER A 30 -4.92 0.45 43.12
C SER A 30 -4.32 1.88 43.23
N PRO A 31 -5.00 2.96 42.78
CA PRO A 31 -4.39 3.99 41.94
C PRO A 31 -4.13 5.32 42.70
N CYS A 32 -3.32 6.21 42.12
CA CYS A 32 -3.21 7.60 42.57
C CYS A 32 -3.54 8.57 41.42
N VAL A 33 -4.34 9.58 41.74
CA VAL A 33 -4.73 10.75 40.93
C VAL A 33 -4.40 12.01 41.79
N PRO A 34 -4.56 13.25 41.30
CA PRO A 34 -3.54 14.15 40.73
C PRO A 34 -3.31 15.42 41.60
N GLU A 35 -2.52 16.39 41.12
CA GLU A 35 -2.65 17.87 41.28
C GLU A 35 -1.28 18.59 40.92
N PRO A 36 -1.19 19.94 40.75
CA PRO A 36 -1.51 20.69 39.53
C PRO A 36 -0.40 21.70 39.10
N GLY A 37 -0.59 22.48 38.03
CA GLY A 37 0.08 23.79 37.86
C GLY A 37 0.64 24.17 36.47
N LEU A 38 -0.19 24.88 35.70
CA LEU A 38 0.05 26.10 34.88
C LEU A 38 1.30 26.26 33.98
N GLY A 39 1.02 26.53 32.69
CA GLY A 39 1.91 27.25 31.76
C GLY A 39 1.31 27.39 30.35
N ASN A 40 0.73 28.56 30.05
CA ASN A 40 0.21 28.95 28.72
C ASN A 40 1.35 29.21 27.70
N VAL A 41 1.27 28.69 26.47
CA VAL A 41 1.88 29.25 25.23
C VAL A 41 1.19 28.65 23.98
N PRO A 42 1.29 29.24 22.75
CA PRO A 42 0.15 29.55 21.89
C PRO A 42 0.00 28.60 20.69
N GLU A 43 -1.20 28.58 20.12
CA GLU A 43 -1.48 27.97 18.80
C GLU A 43 -0.68 28.69 17.70
N THR A 44 0.18 27.93 17.01
CA THR A 44 0.78 28.36 15.73
C THR A 44 0.44 27.32 14.67
N VAL A 45 -0.42 27.74 13.75
CA VAL A 45 -0.75 27.06 12.50
C VAL A 45 0.47 27.19 11.57
N ILE A 46 1.10 26.08 11.20
CA ILE A 46 2.19 26.08 10.23
C ILE A 46 1.71 25.35 8.97
N ASN A 47 1.42 26.15 7.94
CA ASN A 47 1.28 25.72 6.56
C ASN A 47 2.68 25.38 6.02
N TRP A 48 2.85 24.17 5.47
CA TRP A 48 4.05 23.79 4.73
C TRP A 48 3.70 23.68 3.25
N THR A 49 4.18 24.67 2.49
CA THR A 49 4.22 24.69 1.04
C THR A 49 5.22 23.66 0.52
N THR A 50 4.97 23.20 -0.69
CA THR A 50 5.72 22.14 -1.38
C THR A 50 6.70 22.79 -2.34
N ASP A 51 7.93 22.98 -1.88
CA ASP A 51 9.06 23.34 -2.74
C ASP A 51 10.02 22.15 -2.93
N ASN A 52 10.61 22.13 -4.12
CA ASN A 52 11.71 21.29 -4.61
C ASN A 52 11.34 20.07 -5.46
N PHE A 53 10.94 20.34 -6.71
CA PHE A 53 11.44 19.59 -7.87
C PHE A 53 11.90 20.55 -8.97
N SER A 54 13.21 20.68 -9.13
CA SER A 54 13.87 21.18 -10.35
C SER A 54 14.88 20.07 -10.76
N SER A 55 15.31 19.87 -12.00
CA SER A 55 14.99 20.42 -13.32
C SER A 55 15.78 19.59 -14.37
N CYS A 56 15.38 19.65 -15.64
CA CYS A 56 16.28 19.55 -16.81
C CYS A 56 15.64 20.25 -18.03
N PRO A 57 16.41 20.83 -18.95
CA PRO A 57 16.13 22.16 -19.49
C PRO A 57 15.63 22.15 -20.94
N ILE A 58 14.81 23.15 -21.29
CA ILE A 58 14.61 23.59 -22.67
C ILE A 58 14.84 25.11 -22.69
N VAL A 59 15.80 25.54 -23.51
CA VAL A 59 16.21 26.93 -23.73
C VAL A 59 15.24 27.59 -24.72
N LEU A 60 14.68 28.75 -24.37
CA LEU A 60 14.19 29.80 -25.28
C LEU A 60 14.11 31.16 -24.51
N PRO A 61 14.08 32.31 -25.20
CA PRO A 61 15.03 33.41 -25.02
C PRO A 61 14.73 34.38 -23.88
N SER A 62 15.80 35.07 -23.50
CA SER A 62 15.92 36.10 -22.48
C SER A 62 15.07 37.35 -22.70
N GLU A 63 14.70 37.95 -21.56
CA GLU A 63 14.29 39.35 -21.34
C GLU A 63 12.86 39.77 -21.73
N CYS A 64 12.04 39.97 -20.69
CA CYS A 64 11.28 41.21 -20.46
C CYS A 64 10.89 41.25 -18.97
N THR A 65 11.64 42.02 -18.19
CA THR A 65 11.29 42.44 -16.84
C THR A 65 10.11 43.41 -16.91
N GLY A 66 8.90 42.93 -16.62
CA GLY A 66 7.73 43.78 -16.48
C GLY A 66 6.71 43.07 -15.60
N GLY A 67 6.26 43.72 -14.53
CA GLY A 67 5.19 43.22 -13.67
C GLY A 67 3.97 42.91 -14.53
N LYS A 68 3.63 41.63 -14.65
CA LYS A 68 2.43 41.19 -15.36
C LYS A 68 1.22 41.59 -14.50
N ASN A 69 0.41 42.51 -15.01
CA ASN A 69 -0.86 42.91 -14.42
C ASN A 69 -1.69 41.67 -14.06
N GLU A 70 -2.33 41.64 -12.89
CA GLU A 70 -3.27 40.58 -12.47
C GLU A 70 -4.31 40.25 -13.55
N GLN A 71 -4.71 41.26 -14.34
CA GLN A 71 -5.61 41.10 -15.47
C GLN A 71 -5.04 40.19 -16.58
N GLN A 72 -3.78 40.37 -16.98
CA GLN A 72 -3.14 39.56 -18.02
C GLN A 72 -2.93 38.10 -17.55
N THR A 73 -2.69 37.92 -16.25
CA THR A 73 -2.60 36.59 -15.62
C THR A 73 -3.95 35.87 -15.67
N ASN A 74 -5.03 36.57 -15.30
CA ASN A 74 -6.38 36.00 -15.33
C ASN A 74 -6.83 35.66 -16.76
N ASP A 75 -6.50 36.49 -17.76
CA ASP A 75 -6.89 36.25 -19.16
C ASP A 75 -6.17 35.02 -19.76
N LEU A 76 -4.89 34.81 -19.42
CA LEU A 76 -4.14 33.63 -19.84
C LEU A 76 -4.68 32.35 -19.19
N ILE A 77 -4.95 32.38 -17.88
CA ILE A 77 -5.53 31.24 -17.16
C ILE A 77 -6.94 30.92 -17.69
N ASP A 78 -7.75 31.94 -17.97
CA ASP A 78 -9.09 31.79 -18.56
C ASP A 78 -9.02 31.07 -19.91
N THR A 79 -8.12 31.51 -20.80
CA THR A 79 -7.94 30.92 -22.14
C THR A 79 -7.51 29.45 -22.07
N LEU A 80 -6.53 29.13 -21.22
CA LEU A 80 -6.02 27.76 -21.08
C LEU A 80 -7.01 26.83 -20.37
N CYS A 81 -7.75 27.35 -19.39
CA CYS A 81 -8.79 26.60 -18.71
C CYS A 81 -9.97 26.31 -19.65
N LEU A 82 -10.30 27.23 -20.56
CA LEU A 82 -11.30 27.03 -21.60
C LEU A 82 -10.89 25.94 -22.60
N ASP A 83 -9.65 25.96 -23.09
CA ASP A 83 -9.13 24.94 -24.02
C ASP A 83 -9.18 23.54 -23.39
N TRP A 84 -8.76 23.44 -22.11
CA TRP A 84 -8.89 22.22 -21.33
C TRP A 84 -10.36 21.78 -21.18
N TYR A 85 -11.27 22.72 -20.85
CA TYR A 85 -12.69 22.43 -20.69
C TYR A 85 -13.30 21.88 -21.98
N GLN A 86 -13.03 22.51 -23.13
CA GLN A 86 -13.54 22.10 -24.43
C GLN A 86 -13.00 20.72 -24.84
N THR A 87 -11.71 20.49 -24.63
CA THR A 87 -11.08 19.19 -24.88
C THR A 87 -11.72 18.10 -24.04
N ALA A 88 -11.88 18.32 -22.73
CA ALA A 88 -12.50 17.36 -21.83
C ALA A 88 -14.00 17.14 -22.14
N SER A 89 -14.74 18.19 -22.45
CA SER A 89 -16.16 18.10 -22.84
C SER A 89 -16.35 17.33 -24.15
N SER A 90 -15.51 17.57 -25.16
CA SER A 90 -15.54 16.85 -26.45
C SER A 90 -15.21 15.36 -26.32
N SER A 91 -14.47 14.98 -25.28
CA SER A 91 -14.19 13.57 -24.94
C SER A 91 -15.33 12.86 -24.18
N GLY A 92 -16.45 13.56 -23.94
CA GLY A 92 -17.63 13.01 -23.26
C GLY A 92 -17.56 13.03 -21.73
N LEU A 93 -16.57 13.71 -21.13
CA LEU A 93 -16.48 13.87 -19.68
C LEU A 93 -17.51 14.89 -19.17
N ARG A 94 -18.29 14.51 -18.16
CA ARG A 94 -19.11 15.47 -17.40
C ARG A 94 -18.24 16.19 -16.37
N LEU A 95 -17.98 17.47 -16.63
CA LEU A 95 -17.15 18.32 -15.77
C LEU A 95 -17.99 18.93 -14.64
N SER A 96 -17.48 18.86 -13.41
CA SER A 96 -18.06 19.53 -12.23
C SER A 96 -17.33 20.83 -11.91
N GLU A 97 -17.96 21.71 -11.13
CA GLU A 97 -17.36 22.97 -10.66
C GLU A 97 -15.99 22.77 -10.01
N ASN A 98 -15.87 21.77 -9.13
CA ASN A 98 -14.61 21.46 -8.46
C ASN A 98 -13.52 20.99 -9.44
N MET A 99 -13.88 20.25 -10.50
CA MET A 99 -12.92 19.84 -11.52
C MET A 99 -12.35 21.03 -12.28
N ILE A 100 -13.18 22.05 -12.54
CA ILE A 100 -12.76 23.27 -13.22
C ILE A 100 -11.87 24.12 -12.31
N LEU A 101 -12.24 24.27 -11.03
CA LEU A 101 -11.42 24.95 -10.04
C LEU A 101 -10.03 24.31 -9.90
N GLN A 102 -9.97 22.97 -9.79
CA GLN A 102 -8.70 22.25 -9.70
C GLN A 102 -7.89 22.35 -10.99
N ALA A 103 -8.53 22.32 -12.15
CA ALA A 103 -7.85 22.51 -13.43
C ALA A 103 -7.25 23.92 -13.52
N ALA A 104 -7.97 24.95 -13.09
CA ALA A 104 -7.50 26.33 -13.09
C ALA A 104 -6.27 26.52 -12.19
N VAL A 105 -6.30 26.00 -10.95
CA VAL A 105 -5.14 26.05 -10.03
C VAL A 105 -3.94 25.31 -10.62
N ARG A 106 -4.15 24.13 -11.21
CA ARG A 106 -3.08 23.36 -11.85
C ARG A 106 -2.47 24.11 -13.03
N ILE A 107 -3.31 24.62 -13.94
CA ILE A 107 -2.88 25.38 -15.13
C ILE A 107 -2.09 26.62 -14.71
N ALA A 108 -2.54 27.33 -13.66
CA ALA A 108 -1.85 28.48 -13.12
C ALA A 108 -0.45 28.11 -12.58
N ALA A 109 -0.35 27.02 -11.80
CA ALA A 109 0.93 26.53 -11.29
C ALA A 109 1.89 26.13 -12.44
N GLU A 110 1.40 25.45 -13.47
CA GLU A 110 2.20 25.06 -14.65
C GLU A 110 2.77 26.27 -15.42
N HIS A 111 2.14 27.43 -15.31
CA HIS A 111 2.55 28.67 -16.00
C HIS A 111 3.22 29.70 -15.08
N GLY A 112 3.63 29.28 -13.87
CA GLY A 112 4.40 30.11 -12.92
C GLY A 112 3.55 31.06 -12.08
N PHE A 113 2.24 30.85 -11.98
CA PHE A 113 1.31 31.64 -11.17
C PHE A 113 0.94 30.89 -9.87
N GLU A 114 1.94 30.67 -9.01
CA GLU A 114 1.78 29.88 -7.77
C GLU A 114 0.84 30.54 -6.74
N ASN A 115 0.63 31.85 -6.83
CA ASN A 115 -0.28 32.60 -5.95
C ASN A 115 -1.73 32.64 -6.45
N PHE A 116 -2.03 32.04 -7.60
CA PHE A 116 -3.39 32.05 -8.14
C PHE A 116 -4.30 31.14 -7.32
N GLN A 117 -5.39 31.70 -6.81
CA GLN A 117 -6.45 30.95 -6.15
C GLN A 117 -7.70 30.99 -7.01
N ALA A 118 -8.11 29.81 -7.51
CA ALA A 118 -9.42 29.67 -8.14
C ALA A 118 -10.49 29.72 -7.04
N SER A 119 -11.08 30.89 -6.83
CA SER A 119 -12.21 31.09 -5.92
C SER A 119 -13.53 30.73 -6.59
N GLN A 120 -14.60 30.58 -5.81
CA GLN A 120 -15.94 30.41 -6.38
C GLN A 120 -16.36 31.64 -7.21
N GLU A 121 -15.91 32.84 -6.83
CA GLU A 121 -16.15 34.07 -7.60
C GLU A 121 -15.48 34.00 -8.97
N TRP A 122 -14.20 33.60 -9.01
CA TRP A 122 -13.48 33.39 -10.27
C TRP A 122 -14.18 32.35 -11.16
N LEU A 123 -14.65 31.24 -10.58
CA LEU A 123 -15.37 30.22 -11.33
C LEU A 123 -16.66 30.77 -11.94
N ASN A 124 -17.45 31.52 -11.16
CA ASN A 124 -18.68 32.11 -11.67
C ASN A 124 -18.39 33.06 -12.84
N ASP A 125 -17.33 33.87 -12.76
CA ASP A 125 -16.90 34.76 -13.83
C ASP A 125 -16.40 33.99 -15.06
N PHE A 126 -15.58 32.94 -14.86
CA PHE A 126 -15.12 32.04 -15.92
C PHE A 126 -16.29 31.41 -16.67
N LEU A 127 -17.27 30.86 -15.95
CA LEU A 127 -18.45 30.21 -16.55
C LEU A 127 -19.32 31.21 -17.30
N SER A 128 -19.50 32.41 -16.73
CA SER A 128 -20.26 33.50 -17.34
C SER A 128 -19.61 33.99 -18.63
N ARG A 129 -18.31 34.32 -18.60
CA ARG A 129 -17.53 34.80 -19.75
C ARG A 129 -17.54 33.81 -20.91
N ASN A 130 -17.42 32.52 -20.60
CA ASN A 130 -17.31 31.46 -21.59
C ASN A 130 -18.65 30.79 -21.95
N GLN A 131 -19.77 31.29 -21.41
CA GLN A 131 -21.13 30.79 -21.67
C GLN A 131 -21.27 29.28 -21.37
N ILE A 132 -20.57 28.81 -20.33
CA ILE A 132 -20.55 27.40 -19.93
C ILE A 132 -21.69 27.14 -18.95
N SER A 133 -22.63 26.27 -19.33
CA SER A 133 -23.70 25.80 -18.43
C SER A 133 -23.36 24.43 -17.86
N ILE A 134 -22.93 24.39 -16.60
CA ILE A 134 -22.78 23.13 -15.86
C ILE A 134 -24.15 22.78 -15.29
N LYS A 135 -24.74 21.65 -15.73
CA LYS A 135 -26.01 21.18 -15.15
C LYS A 135 -25.79 20.61 -13.74
N GLY A 136 -25.84 21.50 -12.73
CA GLY A 136 -26.55 21.33 -11.47
C GLY A 136 -25.76 20.99 -10.19
N PHE A 137 -25.81 21.90 -9.20
CA PHE A 137 -26.22 21.65 -7.79
C PHE A 137 -26.37 23.01 -7.08
N SER A 138 -27.53 23.67 -7.19
CA SER A 138 -27.75 24.94 -6.48
C SER A 138 -27.87 24.66 -4.98
N ALA A 139 -26.89 25.12 -4.20
CA ALA A 139 -26.95 25.16 -2.76
C ALA A 139 -28.13 26.05 -2.32
N MET A 140 -29.13 25.47 -1.66
CA MET A 140 -30.17 26.23 -0.96
C MET A 140 -29.60 26.76 0.35
N ASN A 141 -29.14 28.01 0.32
CA ASN A 141 -29.02 28.85 1.50
C ASN A 141 -30.21 29.81 1.54
N SER A 142 -31.28 29.41 2.24
CA SER A 142 -32.29 30.34 2.78
C SER A 142 -33.17 29.58 3.77
N GLY A 143 -33.06 29.85 5.07
CA GLY A 143 -34.23 29.75 5.95
C GLY A 143 -35.16 30.95 5.71
N PRO A 144 -36.37 31.04 6.31
CA PRO A 144 -37.05 30.10 7.21
C PRO A 144 -38.50 29.76 6.78
N ASN A 145 -39.07 28.66 7.29
CA ASN A 145 -40.37 28.62 7.99
C ASN A 145 -40.88 27.18 8.18
N LEU A 146 -41.52 26.98 9.33
CA LEU A 146 -42.28 25.78 9.67
C LEU A 146 -43.45 25.56 8.70
N SER A 147 -43.65 24.32 8.28
CA SER A 147 -44.98 23.76 8.07
C SER A 147 -44.98 22.29 8.43
N ALA A 148 -45.93 21.92 9.27
CA ALA A 148 -46.24 20.57 9.69
C ALA A 148 -46.75 19.75 8.50
N ASP A 149 -46.05 18.67 8.17
CA ASP A 149 -46.71 17.43 7.79
C ASP A 149 -45.79 16.24 8.08
N GLY A 150 -46.34 15.23 8.72
CA GLY A 150 -45.64 14.04 9.18
C GLY A 150 -45.31 13.14 8.00
N SER A 151 -44.10 13.28 7.46
CA SER A 151 -43.49 12.24 6.63
C SER A 151 -42.10 11.90 7.18
N VAL A 152 -41.91 10.61 7.40
CA VAL A 152 -40.75 9.99 8.03
C VAL A 152 -39.48 10.41 7.28
N TRP A 153 -38.58 11.12 7.97
CA TRP A 153 -37.22 11.36 7.50
C TRP A 153 -36.48 10.02 7.37
N HIS A 154 -36.27 9.57 6.14
CA HIS A 154 -35.23 8.59 5.86
C HIS A 154 -33.89 9.34 5.78
N PRO A 155 -32.89 9.02 6.61
CA PRO A 155 -31.59 9.66 6.52
C PRO A 155 -30.96 9.27 5.17
N SER A 156 -30.84 10.26 4.28
CA SER A 156 -30.09 10.15 3.03
C SER A 156 -28.64 9.81 3.35
N HIS A 157 -28.18 8.66 2.85
CA HIS A 157 -26.79 8.26 2.93
C HIS A 157 -25.89 9.36 2.33
N PRO A 158 -24.77 9.72 2.97
CA PRO A 158 -23.92 10.80 2.51
C PRO A 158 -23.34 10.48 1.13
N HIS A 159 -23.46 11.44 0.21
CA HIS A 159 -22.86 11.53 -1.13
C HIS A 159 -21.84 10.42 -1.45
N LEU A 160 -22.30 9.34 -2.07
CA LEU A 160 -21.41 8.41 -2.76
C LEU A 160 -20.95 9.11 -4.04
N SER A 161 -19.70 9.57 -4.06
CA SER A 161 -19.05 10.00 -5.31
C SER A 161 -19.22 8.88 -6.35
N PRO A 162 -19.61 9.20 -7.59
CA PRO A 162 -19.87 8.18 -8.62
C PRO A 162 -18.65 7.27 -8.75
N PRO A 163 -18.83 5.96 -8.99
CA PRO A 163 -17.73 5.03 -9.09
C PRO A 163 -16.73 5.52 -10.14
N PRO A 164 -15.42 5.29 -9.94
CA PRO A 164 -14.43 5.69 -10.93
C PRO A 164 -14.75 5.03 -12.27
N SER A 165 -14.58 5.78 -13.36
CA SER A 165 -14.72 5.23 -14.72
C SER A 165 -13.79 4.03 -14.86
N GLY A 166 -14.30 2.89 -15.33
CA GLY A 166 -13.50 1.67 -15.47
C GLY A 166 -14.26 0.39 -15.14
N THR A 167 -13.54 -0.73 -15.15
CA THR A 167 -14.09 -2.06 -14.86
C THR A 167 -13.69 -2.48 -13.45
N LEU A 168 -14.66 -2.88 -12.62
CA LEU A 168 -14.38 -3.46 -11.31
C LEU A 168 -13.62 -4.78 -11.48
N LEU A 169 -12.38 -4.85 -10.98
CA LEU A 169 -11.56 -6.07 -11.02
C LEU A 169 -11.80 -6.95 -9.81
N HIS A 170 -11.84 -6.33 -8.63
CA HIS A 170 -11.92 -7.05 -7.37
C HIS A 170 -12.63 -6.22 -6.31
N GLN A 171 -13.38 -6.89 -5.45
CA GLN A 171 -14.01 -6.28 -4.30
C GLN A 171 -13.66 -7.08 -3.04
N GLY A 172 -12.78 -6.51 -2.22
CA GLY A 172 -12.41 -7.07 -0.93
C GLY A 172 -13.30 -6.57 0.20
N ALA A 173 -12.88 -6.83 1.45
CA ALA A 173 -13.55 -6.28 2.63
C ALA A 173 -13.17 -4.80 2.91
N GLU A 174 -11.99 -4.36 2.45
CA GLU A 174 -11.46 -3.02 2.74
C GLU A 174 -11.58 -2.02 1.59
N ALA A 175 -11.53 -2.50 0.34
CA ALA A 175 -11.55 -1.64 -0.83
C ALA A 175 -12.15 -2.34 -2.07
N ARG A 176 -12.55 -1.52 -3.04
CA ARG A 176 -12.83 -1.92 -4.42
C ARG A 176 -11.64 -1.53 -5.31
N LEU A 177 -11.26 -2.43 -6.21
CA LEU A 177 -10.21 -2.21 -7.19
C LEU A 177 -10.84 -2.11 -8.58
N TYR A 178 -10.56 -1.02 -9.29
CA TYR A 178 -11.04 -0.79 -10.65
C TYR A 178 -9.88 -0.69 -11.62
N SER A 179 -9.98 -1.32 -12.79
CA SER A 179 -9.08 -1.07 -13.91
C SER A 179 -9.58 0.14 -14.68
N THR A 180 -8.71 1.12 -14.90
CA THR A 180 -9.04 2.32 -15.67
C THR A 180 -7.86 2.83 -16.48
N THR A 181 -8.13 3.82 -17.32
CA THR A 181 -7.11 4.60 -18.02
C THR A 181 -7.12 6.00 -17.45
N LEU A 182 -5.98 6.41 -16.88
CA LEU A 182 -5.76 7.78 -16.44
C LEU A 182 -5.24 8.58 -17.65
N TYR A 183 -6.00 9.59 -18.04
CA TYR A 183 -5.63 10.50 -19.12
C TYR A 183 -4.84 11.67 -18.52
N THR A 184 -3.53 11.73 -18.78
CA THR A 184 -2.69 12.89 -18.46
C THR A 184 -2.35 13.65 -19.74
N SER A 185 -1.82 14.87 -19.61
CA SER A 185 -1.46 15.74 -20.74
C SER A 185 -0.44 15.12 -21.72
N SER A 186 0.31 14.11 -21.29
CA SER A 186 1.37 13.50 -22.11
C SER A 186 0.96 12.18 -22.75
N THR A 187 0.27 11.26 -22.04
CA THR A 187 -0.20 9.98 -22.59
C THR A 187 -1.26 9.31 -21.70
N PRO A 188 -2.23 8.56 -22.26
CA PRO A 188 -3.11 7.71 -21.48
C PRO A 188 -2.32 6.57 -20.81
N ARG A 189 -2.53 6.36 -19.51
CA ARG A 189 -1.88 5.32 -18.71
C ARG A 189 -2.90 4.36 -18.13
N LYS A 190 -2.75 3.06 -18.42
CA LYS A 190 -3.50 2.01 -17.71
C LYS A 190 -3.10 2.00 -16.24
N CYS A 191 -4.09 1.98 -15.35
CA CYS A 191 -3.88 2.06 -13.92
C CYS A 191 -5.00 1.34 -13.14
N ILE A 192 -4.75 1.14 -11.86
CA ILE A 192 -5.67 0.57 -10.90
C ILE A 192 -6.15 1.68 -9.96
N VAL A 193 -7.46 1.82 -9.78
CA VAL A 193 -8.04 2.68 -8.75
C VAL A 193 -8.38 1.82 -7.54
N LYS A 194 -7.77 2.12 -6.40
CA LYS A 194 -8.15 1.56 -5.11
C LYS A 194 -9.07 2.53 -4.38
N GLU A 195 -10.34 2.16 -4.24
CA GLU A 195 -11.35 2.93 -3.51
C GLU A 195 -11.64 2.25 -2.17
N ARG A 196 -11.32 2.91 -1.04
CA ARG A 196 -11.61 2.38 0.29
C ARG A 196 -13.07 2.57 0.67
N PHE A 197 -13.66 1.54 1.29
CA PHE A 197 -15.05 1.62 1.75
C PHE A 197 -15.25 2.63 2.89
N VAL A 198 -16.43 3.25 2.89
CA VAL A 198 -16.99 3.89 4.09
C VAL A 198 -17.42 2.80 5.07
N LYS A 199 -16.93 2.86 6.31
CA LYS A 199 -17.32 1.92 7.36
C LYS A 199 -18.46 2.54 8.16
N THR A 200 -19.70 2.15 7.83
CA THR A 200 -20.94 2.70 8.40
C THR A 200 -21.10 2.46 9.91
N TYR A 201 -20.35 1.52 10.48
CA TYR A 201 -20.32 1.28 11.93
C TYR A 201 -19.48 2.31 12.71
N ARG A 202 -18.67 3.13 12.03
CA ARG A 202 -17.84 4.17 12.66
C ARG A 202 -18.56 5.52 12.55
N HIS A 203 -18.33 6.40 13.52
CA HIS A 203 -18.77 7.78 13.41
C HIS A 203 -18.19 8.43 12.13
N PRO A 204 -18.98 9.17 11.31
CA PRO A 204 -18.53 9.66 10.01
C PRO A 204 -17.21 10.43 10.04
N THR A 205 -17.03 11.33 11.02
CA THR A 205 -15.79 12.10 11.22
C THR A 205 -14.60 11.23 11.61
N LEU A 206 -14.84 10.18 12.40
CA LEU A 206 -13.78 9.24 12.78
C LEU A 206 -13.36 8.42 11.55
N ASP A 207 -14.34 7.95 10.77
CA ASP A 207 -14.07 7.15 9.57
C ASP A 207 -13.35 7.96 8.48
N SER A 208 -13.73 9.22 8.26
CA SER A 208 -13.04 10.10 7.32
C SER A 208 -11.60 10.36 7.76
N ASN A 209 -11.38 10.67 9.05
CA ASN A 209 -10.05 10.89 9.61
C ASN A 209 -9.15 9.63 9.51
N LEU A 210 -9.67 8.46 9.90
CA LEU A 210 -8.93 7.20 9.81
C LEU A 210 -8.64 6.82 8.36
N SER A 211 -9.60 6.99 7.46
CA SER A 211 -9.39 6.73 6.03
C SER A 211 -8.33 7.65 5.45
N ALA A 212 -8.37 8.95 5.78
CA ALA A 212 -7.37 9.92 5.34
C ALA A 212 -5.98 9.63 5.90
N GLN A 213 -5.87 9.19 7.14
CA GLN A 213 -4.60 8.76 7.74
C GLN A 213 -4.05 7.52 7.03
N ARG A 214 -4.88 6.50 6.78
CA ARG A 214 -4.46 5.27 6.09
C ARG A 214 -4.03 5.54 4.65
N ILE A 215 -4.77 6.35 3.90
CA ILE A 215 -4.40 6.74 2.53
C ILE A 215 -3.05 7.47 2.50
N ARG A 216 -2.85 8.43 3.41
CA ARG A 216 -1.57 9.15 3.50
C ARG A 216 -0.41 8.22 3.88
N ALA A 217 -0.61 7.31 4.82
CA ALA A 217 0.40 6.33 5.22
C ALA A 217 0.76 5.41 4.04
N GLU A 218 -0.24 4.85 3.37
CA GLU A 218 -0.08 3.95 2.22
C GLU A 218 0.68 4.63 1.08
N VAL A 219 0.30 5.87 0.71
CA VAL A 219 0.97 6.64 -0.34
C VAL A 219 2.42 6.98 0.05
N ARG A 220 2.66 7.43 1.29
CA ARG A 220 4.01 7.76 1.76
C ARG A 220 4.92 6.54 1.72
N LEU A 221 4.42 5.38 2.12
CA LEU A 221 5.21 4.15 2.12
C LEU A 221 5.43 3.59 0.72
N LEU A 222 4.47 3.69 -0.19
CA LEU A 222 4.70 3.36 -1.61
C LEU A 222 5.82 4.23 -2.21
N VAL A 223 5.80 5.54 -1.96
CA VAL A 223 6.85 6.45 -2.45
C VAL A 223 8.19 6.12 -1.80
N HIS A 224 8.22 5.87 -0.49
CA HIS A 224 9.44 5.53 0.22
C HIS A 224 10.03 4.19 -0.25
N CYS A 225 9.22 3.15 -0.39
CA CYS A 225 9.65 1.85 -0.92
C CYS A 225 10.21 1.99 -2.34
N ARG A 226 9.59 2.82 -3.19
CA ARG A 226 10.11 3.11 -4.52
C ARG A 226 11.49 3.77 -4.47
N LYS A 227 11.73 4.71 -3.55
CA LYS A 227 13.07 5.32 -3.33
C LYS A 227 14.09 4.29 -2.85
N LEU A 228 13.66 3.29 -2.08
CA LEU A 228 14.47 2.14 -1.70
C LEU A 228 14.73 1.17 -2.87
N GLY A 229 14.24 1.44 -4.09
CA GLY A 229 14.41 0.56 -5.24
C GLY A 229 13.56 -0.71 -5.19
N LEU A 230 12.55 -0.75 -4.32
CA LEU A 230 11.56 -1.82 -4.33
C LEU A 230 10.59 -1.62 -5.48
N ASP A 231 10.21 -2.71 -6.14
CA ASP A 231 9.16 -2.68 -7.15
C ASP A 231 7.81 -2.59 -6.43
N VAL A 232 7.13 -1.46 -6.62
CA VAL A 232 5.85 -1.13 -6.00
C VAL A 232 5.00 -0.35 -7.01
N PRO A 233 3.66 -0.39 -6.89
CA PRO A 233 2.81 0.38 -7.79
C PRO A 233 3.15 1.87 -7.72
N ALA A 234 3.38 2.49 -8.87
CA ALA A 234 3.61 3.93 -8.93
C ALA A 234 2.34 4.68 -8.50
N VAL A 235 2.43 5.59 -7.53
CA VAL A 235 1.30 6.46 -7.19
C VAL A 235 1.13 7.50 -8.29
N LEU A 236 -0.02 7.49 -8.98
CA LEU A 236 -0.32 8.37 -10.11
C LEU A 236 -1.20 9.56 -9.70
N GLN A 237 -2.19 9.31 -8.85
CA GLN A 237 -3.11 10.32 -8.34
C GLN A 237 -3.68 9.86 -6.99
N VAL A 238 -4.00 10.82 -6.12
CA VAL A 238 -4.60 10.56 -4.80
C VAL A 238 -5.77 11.51 -4.60
N ASP A 239 -6.92 10.97 -4.23
CA ASP A 239 -8.11 11.73 -3.84
C ASP A 239 -8.56 11.26 -2.46
N VAL A 240 -8.18 12.02 -1.44
CA VAL A 240 -8.47 11.69 -0.04
C VAL A 240 -9.97 11.80 0.26
N PRO A 241 -10.69 12.88 -0.13
CA PRO A 241 -12.13 12.99 0.06
C PRO A 241 -12.93 11.80 -0.51
N SER A 242 -12.65 11.40 -1.75
CA SER A 242 -13.31 10.25 -2.38
C SER A 242 -12.68 8.90 -2.02
N ARG A 243 -11.65 8.89 -1.17
CA ARG A 243 -10.95 7.70 -0.66
C ARG A 243 -10.31 6.83 -1.76
N ARG A 244 -9.76 7.47 -2.79
CA ARG A 244 -9.23 6.82 -3.99
C ARG A 244 -7.73 7.05 -4.17
N ILE A 245 -7.04 6.00 -4.60
CA ILE A 245 -5.64 6.06 -5.01
C ILE A 245 -5.53 5.42 -6.39
N TRP A 246 -4.98 6.16 -7.36
CA TRP A 246 -4.64 5.64 -8.69
C TRP A 246 -3.20 5.15 -8.65
N LEU A 247 -3.03 3.89 -9.00
CA LEU A 247 -1.77 3.16 -8.94
C LEU A 247 -1.41 2.64 -10.32
N GLY A 248 -0.13 2.72 -10.68
CA GLY A 248 0.40 2.11 -11.90
C GLY A 248 0.16 0.60 -11.89
N LEU A 249 -0.17 0.05 -13.05
CA LEU A 249 -0.32 -1.39 -13.21
C LEU A 249 1.05 -2.08 -13.06
N ILE A 250 1.16 -3.04 -12.15
CA ILE A 250 2.32 -3.93 -12.08
C ILE A 250 2.04 -5.07 -13.04
N GLY A 251 2.73 -5.10 -14.18
CA GLY A 251 2.77 -6.21 -15.15
C GLY A 251 1.40 -6.79 -15.56
N PRO A 252 0.96 -6.73 -16.83
CA PRO A 252 -0.35 -7.27 -17.21
C PRO A 252 -0.53 -8.76 -16.86
N ASP A 253 0.58 -9.50 -16.76
CA ASP A 253 0.63 -10.94 -16.51
C ASP A 253 1.25 -11.28 -15.13
N ALA A 254 1.34 -10.32 -14.20
CA ALA A 254 1.84 -10.59 -12.85
C ALA A 254 0.85 -11.45 -12.05
N LEU A 255 1.36 -12.43 -11.31
CA LEU A 255 0.57 -13.31 -10.45
C LEU A 255 0.81 -12.94 -8.99
N THR A 256 -0.20 -13.16 -8.12
CA THR A 256 0.10 -13.18 -6.69
C THR A 256 1.07 -14.31 -6.38
N LEU A 257 1.89 -14.18 -5.35
CA LEU A 257 2.82 -15.23 -4.93
C LEU A 257 2.07 -16.53 -4.58
N HIS A 258 0.87 -16.40 -4.03
CA HIS A 258 -0.03 -17.53 -3.79
C HIS A 258 -0.40 -18.25 -5.10
N ASP A 259 -0.83 -17.52 -6.13
CA ASP A 259 -1.20 -18.12 -7.42
C ASP A 259 0.01 -18.63 -8.19
N TRP A 260 1.18 -18.02 -7.99
CA TRP A 260 2.44 -18.52 -8.51
C TRP A 260 2.78 -19.90 -7.93
N PHE A 261 2.63 -20.11 -6.61
CA PHE A 261 2.83 -21.43 -6.00
C PHE A 261 1.85 -22.47 -6.54
N LYS A 262 0.57 -22.10 -6.69
CA LYS A 262 -0.45 -22.98 -7.28
C LYS A 262 -0.10 -23.38 -8.70
N LYS A 263 0.32 -22.41 -9.52
CA LYS A 263 0.74 -22.67 -10.90
C LYS A 263 1.97 -23.59 -10.93
N LEU A 264 2.97 -23.34 -10.10
CA LEU A 264 4.15 -24.19 -10.01
C LEU A 264 3.79 -25.64 -9.60
N ALA A 265 2.87 -25.79 -8.65
CA ALA A 265 2.38 -27.10 -8.22
C ALA A 265 1.66 -27.83 -9.36
N ALA A 266 0.73 -27.15 -10.05
CA ALA A 266 0.01 -27.72 -11.19
C ALA A 266 0.98 -28.13 -12.30
N ASP A 267 1.91 -27.24 -12.68
CA ASP A 267 2.92 -27.54 -13.70
C ASP A 267 3.72 -28.79 -13.29
N CYS A 268 4.19 -28.86 -12.03
CA CYS A 268 5.02 -29.96 -11.51
C CYS A 268 4.30 -31.31 -11.34
N LEU A 269 3.01 -31.31 -11.01
CA LEU A 269 2.27 -32.51 -10.60
C LEU A 269 1.34 -33.06 -11.69
N ASP A 270 0.77 -32.21 -12.54
CA ASP A 270 -0.29 -32.59 -13.49
C ASP A 270 0.26 -33.05 -14.86
N THR A 271 1.57 -32.98 -15.08
CA THR A 271 2.17 -33.45 -16.34
C THR A 271 2.30 -34.98 -16.33
N PRO A 272 1.67 -35.69 -17.29
CA PRO A 272 1.76 -37.14 -17.36
C PRO A 272 3.22 -37.54 -17.60
N THR A 273 3.76 -38.36 -16.70
CA THR A 273 5.00 -39.11 -16.89
C THR A 273 4.89 -39.91 -18.18
N THR A 274 5.32 -39.31 -19.29
CA THR A 274 5.49 -40.01 -20.55
C THR A 274 6.73 -40.89 -20.39
N PRO A 275 6.73 -42.13 -20.92
CA PRO A 275 7.89 -43.00 -20.83
C PRO A 275 9.10 -42.33 -21.47
N ALA A 276 10.22 -42.43 -20.77
CA ALA A 276 11.50 -41.82 -21.09
C ALA A 276 11.86 -41.89 -22.58
N GLY A 277 11.81 -40.72 -23.23
CA GLY A 277 12.76 -40.35 -24.28
C GLY A 277 13.68 -39.30 -23.69
N ASP A 278 14.99 -39.46 -23.88
CA ASP A 278 16.15 -38.81 -23.23
C ASP A 278 16.24 -37.26 -23.28
N SER A 279 15.13 -36.53 -23.42
CA SER A 279 15.16 -35.05 -23.56
C SER A 279 14.01 -34.32 -22.87
N SER A 280 13.18 -35.00 -22.07
CA SER A 280 12.16 -34.29 -21.29
C SER A 280 12.81 -33.57 -20.09
N PRO A 281 12.52 -32.27 -19.87
CA PRO A 281 13.06 -31.55 -18.73
C PRO A 281 12.54 -32.20 -17.44
N ASN A 282 13.45 -32.52 -16.51
CA ASN A 282 13.06 -32.99 -15.18
C ASN A 282 12.32 -31.86 -14.47
N LEU A 283 10.99 -31.92 -14.51
CA LEU A 283 10.14 -30.84 -14.05
C LEU A 283 10.19 -30.62 -12.54
N LYS A 284 10.49 -31.67 -11.77
CA LYS A 284 10.73 -31.58 -10.32
C LYS A 284 12.03 -30.84 -10.05
N HIS A 285 13.07 -31.14 -10.82
CA HIS A 285 14.33 -30.43 -10.74
C HIS A 285 14.15 -28.94 -11.10
N TYR A 286 13.43 -28.68 -12.20
CA TYR A 286 13.07 -27.33 -12.61
C TYR A 286 12.31 -26.57 -11.50
N ALA A 287 11.27 -27.18 -10.91
CA ALA A 287 10.52 -26.58 -9.82
C ALA A 287 11.42 -26.28 -8.61
N GLY A 288 12.35 -27.17 -8.28
CA GLY A 288 13.34 -26.95 -7.23
C GLY A 288 14.29 -25.78 -7.50
N VAL A 289 14.78 -25.64 -8.73
CA VAL A 289 15.60 -24.47 -9.14
C VAL A 289 14.77 -23.18 -9.03
N ARG A 290 13.52 -23.19 -9.49
CA ARG A 290 12.62 -22.04 -9.40
C ARG A 290 12.33 -21.67 -7.94
N LEU A 291 12.11 -22.64 -7.05
CA LEU A 291 11.96 -22.39 -5.62
C LEU A 291 13.22 -21.80 -5.01
N LYS A 292 14.41 -22.29 -5.38
CA LYS A 292 15.69 -21.73 -4.91
C LYS A 292 15.82 -20.25 -5.24
N HIS A 293 15.54 -19.88 -6.49
CA HIS A 293 15.60 -18.50 -6.93
C HIS A 293 14.55 -17.62 -6.26
N LEU A 294 13.33 -18.15 -6.09
CA LEU A 294 12.28 -17.46 -5.36
C LEU A 294 12.66 -17.24 -3.89
N THR A 295 13.23 -18.23 -3.19
CA THR A 295 13.64 -18.08 -1.79
C THR A 295 14.69 -17.00 -1.60
N SER A 296 15.65 -16.91 -2.52
CA SER A 296 16.66 -15.85 -2.54
C SER A 296 16.02 -14.48 -2.75
N ALA A 297 15.16 -14.35 -3.76
CA ALA A 297 14.44 -13.11 -4.07
C ALA A 297 13.54 -12.65 -2.91
N LEU A 298 12.82 -13.57 -2.26
CA LEU A 298 12.00 -13.28 -1.09
C LEU A 298 12.85 -12.85 0.10
N GLY A 299 13.94 -13.57 0.39
CA GLY A 299 14.90 -13.19 1.42
C GLY A 299 15.36 -11.74 1.21
N ARG A 300 15.84 -11.43 0.00
CA ARG A 300 16.30 -10.09 -0.40
C ARG A 300 15.21 -9.01 -0.25
N LEU A 301 13.98 -9.28 -0.70
CA LEU A 301 12.84 -8.37 -0.57
C LEU A 301 12.54 -8.05 0.90
N LEU A 302 12.43 -9.08 1.74
CA LEU A 302 12.15 -8.94 3.17
C LEU A 302 13.28 -8.22 3.89
N SER A 303 14.53 -8.54 3.55
CA SER A 303 15.72 -7.85 4.06
C SER A 303 15.66 -6.36 3.73
N ARG A 304 15.31 -6.02 2.49
CA ARG A 304 15.24 -4.63 2.03
C ARG A 304 14.19 -3.82 2.77
N LEU A 305 13.02 -4.40 3.06
CA LEU A 305 12.02 -3.73 3.89
C LEU A 305 12.55 -3.49 5.31
N HIS A 306 12.94 -4.56 6.00
CA HIS A 306 13.29 -4.49 7.41
C HIS A 306 14.60 -3.75 7.68
N ALA A 307 15.63 -3.92 6.85
CA ALA A 307 16.89 -3.18 6.95
C ALA A 307 16.75 -1.68 6.67
N ASN A 308 15.59 -1.22 6.20
CA ASN A 308 15.26 0.19 6.06
C ASN A 308 14.09 0.61 6.94
N HIS A 309 13.81 -0.15 8.00
CA HIS A 309 12.76 0.12 8.98
C HIS A 309 11.34 0.24 8.40
N VAL A 310 11.11 -0.40 7.24
CA VAL A 310 9.77 -0.54 6.66
C VAL A 310 9.16 -1.83 7.17
N VAL A 311 8.00 -1.73 7.83
CA VAL A 311 7.15 -2.87 8.22
C VAL A 311 5.86 -2.78 7.42
N HIS A 312 5.49 -3.87 6.76
CA HIS A 312 4.30 -3.91 5.91
C HIS A 312 3.00 -3.91 6.73
N GLY A 313 2.95 -4.71 7.80
CA GLY A 313 1.81 -4.80 8.72
C GLY A 313 0.69 -5.72 8.26
N ASP A 314 0.81 -6.31 7.06
CA ASP A 314 -0.10 -7.31 6.49
C ASP A 314 0.62 -8.15 5.42
N LEU A 315 1.80 -8.65 5.76
CA LEU A 315 2.68 -9.30 4.79
C LEU A 315 2.20 -10.73 4.48
N THR A 316 1.26 -10.85 3.54
CA THR A 316 0.72 -12.13 3.06
C THR A 316 1.17 -12.44 1.63
N LEU A 317 1.00 -13.68 1.18
CA LEU A 317 1.34 -14.08 -0.20
C LEU A 317 0.48 -13.37 -1.26
N ALA A 318 -0.69 -12.86 -0.91
CA ALA A 318 -1.54 -12.10 -1.83
C ALA A 318 -1.00 -10.68 -2.09
N ASN A 319 -0.18 -10.16 -1.17
CA ASN A 319 0.39 -8.82 -1.21
C ASN A 319 1.79 -8.77 -1.85
N ILE A 320 2.28 -9.92 -2.35
CA ILE A 320 3.50 -10.01 -3.15
C ILE A 320 3.10 -10.50 -4.53
N LEU A 321 3.48 -9.75 -5.57
CA LEU A 321 3.29 -10.12 -6.95
C LEU A 321 4.60 -10.63 -7.54
N VAL A 322 4.52 -11.72 -8.31
CA VAL A 322 5.62 -12.25 -9.12
C VAL A 322 5.36 -11.83 -10.55
N HIS A 323 6.30 -11.10 -11.15
CA HIS A 323 6.21 -10.73 -12.56
C HIS A 323 6.25 -11.98 -13.44
N LYS A 324 5.79 -11.82 -14.68
CA LYS A 324 5.96 -12.85 -15.71
C LYS A 324 7.45 -13.17 -15.85
N ALA A 325 7.75 -14.45 -15.81
CA ALA A 325 9.12 -14.92 -15.92
C ALA A 325 9.74 -14.49 -17.25
N THR A 326 10.96 -13.95 -17.18
CA THR A 326 11.81 -13.73 -18.36
C THR A 326 12.39 -15.06 -18.84
N GLU A 327 12.92 -15.10 -20.06
CA GLU A 327 13.61 -16.30 -20.57
C GLU A 327 14.75 -16.74 -19.64
N GLU A 328 15.51 -15.79 -19.07
CA GLU A 328 16.58 -16.06 -18.11
C GLU A 328 16.07 -16.67 -16.79
N GLU A 329 14.89 -16.25 -16.33
CA GLU A 329 14.26 -16.84 -15.14
C GLU A 329 13.74 -18.26 -15.43
N LEU A 330 13.26 -18.50 -16.66
CA LEU A 330 12.81 -19.81 -17.11
C LEU A 330 13.97 -20.77 -17.34
N THR A 331 15.14 -20.30 -17.76
CA THR A 331 16.35 -21.14 -17.83
C THR A 331 17.01 -21.37 -16.48
N GLY A 332 16.49 -20.74 -15.42
CA GLY A 332 17.06 -20.86 -14.07
C GLY A 332 18.40 -20.14 -13.93
N SER A 333 18.63 -19.08 -14.69
CA SER A 333 19.84 -18.23 -14.60
C SER A 333 19.59 -16.90 -13.88
N ALA A 334 18.32 -16.53 -13.64
CA ALA A 334 17.95 -15.30 -12.95
C ALA A 334 16.89 -15.51 -11.85
N GLU A 335 16.90 -14.62 -10.85
CA GLU A 335 15.87 -14.53 -9.80
C GLU A 335 14.57 -13.93 -10.34
N PRO A 336 13.39 -14.39 -9.87
CA PRO A 336 12.13 -13.78 -10.25
C PRO A 336 12.02 -12.35 -9.72
N ARG A 337 11.48 -11.47 -10.55
CA ARG A 337 11.15 -10.10 -10.11
C ARG A 337 9.90 -10.09 -9.25
N LEU A 338 10.04 -9.52 -8.06
CA LEU A 338 8.96 -9.41 -7.08
C LEU A 338 8.54 -7.95 -6.91
N ALA A 339 7.24 -7.72 -6.83
CA ALA A 339 6.67 -6.44 -6.45
C ALA A 339 5.81 -6.59 -5.20
N ILE A 340 5.79 -5.57 -4.35
CA ILE A 340 4.99 -5.56 -3.11
C ILE A 340 3.87 -4.54 -3.21
N ILE A 341 2.68 -4.93 -2.74
CA ILE A 341 1.46 -4.14 -2.84
C ILE A 341 0.74 -4.07 -1.49
N ASP A 342 -0.14 -3.09 -1.35
CA ASP A 342 -1.05 -2.93 -0.20
C ASP A 342 -0.39 -2.65 1.17
N PHE A 343 0.18 -1.44 1.30
CA PHE A 343 0.63 -0.89 2.60
C PHE A 343 -0.54 -0.34 3.44
N GLY A 344 -1.71 -0.98 3.41
CA GLY A 344 -2.92 -0.47 4.02
C GLY A 344 -2.95 -0.48 5.56
N LEU A 345 -2.06 -1.25 6.20
CA LEU A 345 -1.93 -1.44 7.65
C LEU A 345 -0.54 -1.12 8.18
N SER A 346 0.35 -0.66 7.31
CA SER A 346 1.71 -0.34 7.67
C SER A 346 1.76 0.81 8.68
N SER A 347 2.57 0.64 9.73
CA SER A 347 2.75 1.65 10.76
C SER A 347 3.86 2.63 10.35
N ALA A 348 3.58 3.93 10.42
CA ALA A 348 4.63 4.93 10.33
C ALA A 348 5.49 4.88 11.61
N VAL A 349 6.82 4.84 11.45
CA VAL A 349 7.74 4.76 12.58
C VAL A 349 7.68 6.05 13.41
N SER A 350 6.95 6.01 14.52
CA SER A 350 7.01 7.02 15.59
C SER A 350 8.24 6.76 16.49
N HIS A 351 8.68 7.73 17.28
CA HIS A 351 9.73 7.53 18.30
C HIS A 351 9.40 6.37 19.28
N SER A 352 8.11 6.13 19.54
CA SER A 352 7.63 4.95 20.32
C SER A 352 7.60 3.65 19.51
N ALA A 353 7.70 3.73 18.18
CA ALA A 353 7.80 2.58 17.29
C ALA A 353 9.24 2.08 17.21
N ILE A 354 10.27 2.94 17.35
CA ILE A 354 11.69 2.54 17.28
C ILE A 354 12.01 1.41 18.27
N GLN A 355 11.52 1.52 19.51
CA GLN A 355 11.70 0.48 20.54
C GLN A 355 10.93 -0.81 20.24
N ARG A 356 9.85 -0.73 19.46
CA ARG A 356 9.03 -1.88 19.05
C ARG A 356 9.43 -2.46 17.69
N LEU A 357 10.33 -1.81 16.95
CA LEU A 357 10.71 -2.22 15.59
C LEU A 357 11.10 -3.70 15.48
N PRO A 358 11.87 -4.31 16.39
CA PRO A 358 12.18 -5.74 16.31
C PRO A 358 10.93 -6.62 16.45
N GLU A 359 9.98 -6.26 17.31
CA GLU A 359 8.72 -6.98 17.48
C GLU A 359 7.82 -6.80 16.25
N GLU A 360 7.68 -5.59 15.72
CA GLU A 360 6.86 -5.32 14.53
C GLU A 360 7.40 -6.08 13.30
N LYS A 361 8.72 -6.10 13.08
CA LYS A 361 9.37 -6.91 12.03
C LYS A 361 9.14 -8.41 12.23
N ALA A 362 9.23 -8.88 13.47
CA ALA A 362 8.97 -10.27 13.81
C ALA A 362 7.50 -10.67 13.58
N VAL A 363 6.55 -9.79 13.88
CA VAL A 363 5.13 -10.01 13.57
C VAL A 363 4.91 -10.08 12.07
N ASP A 364 5.55 -9.21 11.27
CA ASP A 364 5.45 -9.24 9.81
C ASP A 364 5.98 -10.56 9.23
N LEU A 365 7.17 -11.02 9.68
CA LEU A 365 7.72 -12.33 9.31
C LEU A 365 6.82 -13.49 9.75
N TYR A 366 6.19 -13.38 10.91
CA TYR A 366 5.28 -14.40 11.43
C TYR A 366 3.99 -14.48 10.60
N VAL A 367 3.39 -13.35 10.22
CA VAL A 367 2.22 -13.31 9.34
C VAL A 367 2.55 -13.95 7.98
N PHE A 368 3.71 -13.60 7.41
CA PHE A 368 4.19 -14.20 6.17
C PHE A 368 4.40 -15.72 6.31
N GLU A 369 5.05 -16.17 7.37
CA GLU A 369 5.24 -17.60 7.66
C GLU A 369 3.90 -18.35 7.74
N ARG A 370 2.91 -17.81 8.44
CA ARG A 370 1.59 -18.45 8.56
C ARG A 370 0.87 -18.49 7.22
N ALA A 371 0.95 -17.43 6.42
CA ALA A 371 0.40 -17.41 5.07
C ALA A 371 1.08 -18.44 4.16
N LEU A 372 2.41 -18.56 4.25
CA LEU A 372 3.24 -19.50 3.50
C LEU A 372 2.87 -20.96 3.81
N ILE A 373 2.86 -21.32 5.10
CA ILE A 373 2.57 -22.68 5.56
C ILE A 373 1.16 -23.12 5.14
N ASN A 374 0.19 -22.20 5.16
CA ASN A 374 -1.20 -22.53 4.82
C ASN A 374 -1.45 -22.65 3.31
N ALA A 375 -0.63 -22.02 2.47
CA ALA A 375 -0.90 -21.90 1.03
C ALA A 375 -0.19 -22.94 0.16
N ILE A 376 0.95 -23.47 0.60
CA ILE A 376 1.79 -24.32 -0.24
C ILE A 376 1.32 -25.76 -0.25
N ASP A 377 1.29 -26.36 -1.43
CA ASP A 377 0.97 -27.77 -1.64
C ASP A 377 2.09 -28.68 -1.10
N MET A 378 1.74 -29.55 -0.15
CA MET A 378 2.66 -30.53 0.45
C MET A 378 3.16 -31.57 -0.57
N ASN A 379 2.38 -31.89 -1.60
CA ASN A 379 2.77 -32.83 -2.65
C ASN A 379 3.88 -32.24 -3.52
N LEU A 380 3.79 -30.94 -3.84
CA LEU A 380 4.86 -30.22 -4.54
C LEU A 380 6.16 -30.30 -3.73
N LEU A 381 6.12 -29.97 -2.44
CA LEU A 381 7.29 -29.97 -1.57
C LEU A 381 7.86 -31.38 -1.36
N SER A 382 7.02 -32.40 -1.23
CA SER A 382 7.44 -33.80 -1.14
C SER A 382 8.13 -34.27 -2.43
N ALA A 383 7.61 -33.86 -3.59
CA ALA A 383 8.18 -34.20 -4.89
C ALA A 383 9.55 -33.53 -5.11
N VAL A 384 9.63 -32.22 -4.86
CA VAL A 384 10.86 -31.42 -5.02
C VAL A 384 11.89 -31.75 -3.94
N GLY A 385 11.43 -32.07 -2.73
CA GLY A 385 12.26 -32.34 -1.55
C GLY A 385 13.23 -33.51 -1.70
N LYS A 386 13.05 -34.38 -2.69
CA LYS A 386 13.98 -35.48 -3.01
C LYS A 386 15.30 -34.95 -3.56
N ASP A 387 15.23 -33.96 -4.44
CA ASP A 387 16.40 -33.36 -5.09
C ASP A 387 16.86 -32.09 -4.35
N PHE A 388 15.94 -31.44 -3.62
CA PHE A 388 16.18 -30.21 -2.86
C PHE A 388 15.69 -30.36 -1.42
N PRO A 389 16.49 -30.96 -0.51
CA PRO A 389 16.08 -31.27 0.86
C PRO A 389 15.62 -30.07 1.70
N GLN A 390 16.06 -28.86 1.35
CA GLN A 390 15.63 -27.60 1.96
C GLN A 390 14.18 -27.20 1.62
N PHE A 391 13.57 -27.82 0.61
CA PHE A 391 12.17 -27.59 0.21
C PHE A 391 11.28 -28.79 0.53
N SER A 392 11.68 -29.67 1.46
CA SER A 392 10.91 -30.88 1.78
C SER A 392 9.69 -30.63 2.69
N SER A 393 9.56 -29.44 3.28
CA SER A 393 8.40 -29.04 4.08
C SER A 393 8.22 -27.52 4.09
N PRO A 394 7.04 -26.99 4.41
CA PRO A 394 6.80 -25.55 4.47
C PRO A 394 7.70 -24.86 5.50
N GLU A 395 7.99 -25.51 6.62
CA GLU A 395 8.89 -24.99 7.65
C GLU A 395 10.31 -24.88 7.13
N LYS A 396 10.81 -25.90 6.40
CA LYS A 396 12.16 -25.83 5.81
C LYS A 396 12.25 -24.78 4.71
N LEU A 397 11.19 -24.63 3.90
CA LEU A 397 11.12 -23.54 2.92
C LEU A 397 11.17 -22.18 3.61
N MET A 398 10.41 -21.99 4.69
CA MET A 398 10.47 -20.77 5.49
C MET A 398 11.88 -20.55 6.06
N THR A 399 12.52 -21.59 6.59
CA THR A 399 13.92 -21.51 7.06
C THR A 399 14.85 -21.06 5.94
N ALA A 400 14.74 -21.61 4.73
CA ALA A 400 15.55 -21.19 3.58
C ALA A 400 15.33 -19.71 3.21
N ILE A 401 14.09 -19.21 3.32
CA ILE A 401 13.79 -17.77 3.13
C ILE A 401 14.44 -16.92 4.24
N LEU A 402 14.39 -17.38 5.50
CA LEU A 402 15.00 -16.67 6.63
C LEU A 402 16.53 -16.67 6.57
N ASP A 403 17.14 -17.74 6.06
CA ASP A 403 18.58 -17.81 5.82
C ASP A 403 18.99 -16.78 4.75
N ALA A 404 18.27 -16.74 3.62
CA ALA A 404 18.48 -15.71 2.58
C ALA A 404 18.20 -14.29 3.10
N TYR A 405 17.21 -14.13 3.98
CA TYR A 405 16.92 -12.85 4.64
C TYR A 405 18.10 -12.37 5.50
N LEU A 406 18.73 -13.27 6.27
CA LEU A 406 19.91 -12.93 7.07
C LEU A 406 21.12 -12.64 6.17
N GLU A 407 21.33 -13.47 5.15
CA GLU A 407 22.42 -13.28 4.17
C GLU A 407 22.37 -11.89 3.55
N HIS A 408 21.19 -11.45 3.10
CA HIS A 408 21.03 -10.18 2.43
C HIS A 408 20.85 -8.98 3.37
N TYR A 409 20.54 -9.17 4.66
CA TYR A 409 20.09 -8.09 5.56
C TYR A 409 20.97 -6.84 5.52
N ALA A 410 22.27 -6.98 5.77
CA ALA A 410 23.17 -5.83 5.81
C ALA A 410 23.36 -5.17 4.44
N SER A 411 23.51 -5.96 3.37
CA SER A 411 23.66 -5.46 2.00
C SER A 411 22.43 -4.67 1.51
N GLN A 412 21.26 -4.93 2.10
CA GLN A 412 20.01 -4.29 1.71
C GLN A 412 19.71 -3.01 2.51
N ALA A 413 20.50 -2.66 3.54
CA ALA A 413 20.36 -1.38 4.21
C ALA A 413 20.77 -0.22 3.28
N THR A 414 20.08 0.92 3.38
CA THR A 414 20.42 2.14 2.64
C THR A 414 20.56 3.34 3.57
N PRO A 415 21.21 4.42 3.12
CA PRO A 415 21.21 5.68 3.85
C PRO A 415 19.80 6.25 4.12
N LEU A 416 18.79 5.88 3.33
CA LEU A 416 17.41 6.37 3.47
C LEU A 416 16.74 5.90 4.76
N ARG A 417 17.32 4.92 5.47
CA ARG A 417 16.80 4.44 6.76
C ARG A 417 16.85 5.49 7.88
N TYR A 418 17.57 6.60 7.71
CA TYR A 418 17.70 7.69 8.70
C TYR A 418 17.11 9.04 8.26
N GLU A 419 16.41 9.13 7.13
CA GLU A 419 15.92 10.40 6.55
C GLU A 419 14.76 11.09 7.33
N SER A 420 14.76 11.02 8.66
CA SER A 420 13.70 11.57 9.51
C SER A 420 14.16 12.54 10.60
N ASN A 421 15.40 13.02 10.60
CA ASN A 421 15.79 14.14 11.47
C ASN A 421 16.07 15.41 10.66
N GLU A 422 15.22 16.42 10.83
CA GLU A 422 15.32 17.79 10.29
C GLU A 422 16.64 18.51 10.60
N ASN A 423 17.49 17.94 11.46
CA ASN A 423 18.74 18.54 11.92
C ASN A 423 19.99 18.24 11.09
N GLY A 424 19.87 17.66 9.89
CA GLY A 424 20.99 17.56 8.92
C GLY A 424 22.26 16.83 9.40
N LYS A 425 22.25 16.23 10.60
CA LYS A 425 23.34 15.39 11.10
C LYS A 425 23.29 14.09 10.29
N ARG A 426 24.24 13.92 9.37
CA ARG A 426 24.59 12.63 8.80
C ARG A 426 24.84 11.65 9.96
N CYS A 427 23.86 10.81 10.27
CA CYS A 427 24.08 9.64 11.10
C CYS A 427 25.10 8.75 10.39
N GLY A 428 26.06 8.21 11.14
CA GLY A 428 27.05 7.28 10.60
C GLY A 428 26.35 6.11 9.90
N VAL A 429 26.98 5.60 8.84
CA VAL A 429 26.55 4.35 8.22
C VAL A 429 26.75 3.24 9.24
N ASP A 430 25.69 2.54 9.63
CA ASP A 430 25.81 1.37 10.50
C ASP A 430 26.78 0.38 9.87
N SER A 431 27.73 -0.12 10.66
CA SER A 431 28.66 -1.15 10.17
C SER A 431 27.89 -2.42 9.78
N GLU A 432 28.41 -3.18 8.83
CA GLU A 432 27.83 -4.46 8.43
C GLU A 432 27.59 -5.40 9.62
N ALA A 433 28.49 -5.43 10.60
CA ALA A 433 28.34 -6.22 11.81
C ALA A 433 27.13 -5.80 12.66
N VAL A 434 26.87 -4.49 12.78
CA VAL A 434 25.69 -3.95 13.50
C VAL A 434 24.42 -4.32 12.77
N LEU A 435 24.39 -4.15 11.45
CA LEU A 435 23.24 -4.53 10.62
C LEU A 435 22.96 -6.02 10.68
N GLN A 436 23.99 -6.87 10.64
CA GLN A 436 23.84 -8.30 10.79
C GLN A 436 23.32 -8.70 12.19
N ALA A 437 23.78 -8.02 13.24
CA ALA A 437 23.26 -8.23 14.60
C ALA A 437 21.78 -7.83 14.70
N GLU A 438 21.36 -6.76 14.03
CA GLU A 438 19.96 -6.36 13.93
C GLU A 438 19.12 -7.43 13.23
N GLY A 439 19.59 -7.95 12.08
CA GLY A 439 18.95 -9.04 11.35
C GLY A 439 18.70 -10.27 12.25
N ARG A 440 19.72 -10.71 12.99
CA ARG A 440 19.64 -11.82 13.96
C ARG A 440 18.65 -11.53 15.09
N THR A 441 18.64 -10.30 15.60
CA THR A 441 17.70 -9.88 16.65
C THR A 441 16.25 -10.01 16.18
N ASN A 442 15.95 -9.69 14.92
CA ASN A 442 14.61 -9.86 14.35
C ASN A 442 14.19 -11.34 14.32
N ILE A 443 15.10 -12.26 14.00
CA ILE A 443 14.83 -13.71 14.02
C ILE A 443 14.63 -14.24 15.44
N LEU A 444 15.45 -13.82 16.40
CA LEU A 444 15.26 -14.18 17.81
C LEU A 444 13.88 -13.70 18.31
N LYS A 445 13.47 -12.51 17.90
CA LYS A 445 12.15 -11.97 18.24
C LYS A 445 11.01 -12.73 17.56
N LEU A 446 11.20 -13.21 16.33
CA LEU A 446 10.26 -14.10 15.65
C LEU A 446 10.02 -15.39 16.44
N ASP A 447 11.05 -15.98 17.03
CA ASP A 447 10.89 -17.16 17.88
C ASP A 447 10.07 -16.88 19.14
N GLU A 448 10.23 -15.71 19.77
CA GLU A 448 9.34 -15.28 20.86
C GLU A 448 7.88 -15.13 20.41
N VAL A 449 7.65 -14.52 19.23
CA VAL A 449 6.31 -14.35 18.64
C VAL A 449 5.67 -15.71 18.34
N ARG A 450 6.43 -16.65 17.77
CA ARG A 450 5.97 -18.04 17.52
C ARG A 450 5.51 -18.71 18.81
N LEU A 451 6.25 -18.57 19.91
CA LEU A 451 5.88 -19.14 21.22
C LEU A 451 4.57 -18.54 21.75
N ARG A 452 4.38 -17.22 21.60
CA ARG A 452 3.13 -16.54 21.99
C ARG A 452 1.95 -16.98 21.12
N GLY A 453 2.15 -17.13 19.82
CA GLY A 453 1.15 -17.61 18.88
C GLY A 453 0.69 -19.04 19.19
N ARG A 454 1.63 -19.95 19.48
CA ARG A 454 1.34 -21.34 19.89
C ARG A 454 0.54 -21.41 21.19
N LYS A 455 0.85 -20.56 22.18
CA LYS A 455 0.08 -20.49 23.44
C LYS A 455 -1.38 -20.09 23.23
N ARG A 456 -1.69 -19.22 22.26
CA ARG A 456 -3.08 -18.84 21.95
C ARG A 456 -3.88 -19.98 21.31
N LEU A 457 -3.22 -20.91 20.61
CA LEU A 457 -3.85 -22.10 20.04
C LEU A 457 -4.15 -23.21 21.07
N MET A 458 -3.40 -23.25 22.19
CA MET A 458 -3.61 -24.27 23.24
C MET A 458 -4.64 -23.88 24.32
N VAL A 459 -5.13 -22.64 24.30
CA VAL A 459 -6.12 -22.11 25.27
C VAL A 459 -7.52 -21.97 24.64
N GLY A 460 -7.67 -22.35 23.36
CA GLY A 460 -8.92 -22.26 22.60
C GLY A 460 -9.78 -23.50 22.66
#